data_AF-A0A7X3XK17-F1
#
_entry.id   AF-A0A7X3XK17-F1
#
_cell.length_a   1.000
_cell.length_b   1.000
_cell.length_c   1.000
_cell.angle_alpha   90.00
_cell.angle_beta   90.00
_cell.angle_gamma   90.00
#
_symmetry.space_group_name_H-M   'P 1'
#
loop_
_entity.id
_entity.type
_entity.pdbx_description
1 polymer ?
#
loop_
_entity_poly.entity_id
_entity_poly.type
_entity_poly.pdbx_seq_one_letter_code
_entity_poly.pdbx_strand_id
1 'polypeptide(L)'
;MDEKRASGRYYTRGNPFQLEPFQTWATASNLEHQTILEPFAGAKDIPRLIDAARLQCRDWAFFDIEPGTKGIVQRDTLADFPRGFKVCITNPPWLARNSATRRGLPFPEATRYDDLYKYALEQCLGHCGWVAAIIPEAFIRSGLFLERLHDFISLVPQREGKAEKENQKRDTAYMFEDTEHPVGLALFAPDATSDVNIWRNNRFLGTMRELRRHLPSPSANRDIVFNDPSGNLGLIAIDNTVSASIRFCPPEELKDYPIRVHCRSITKIGVPWRVDIDILNTRLTTIREKTHDVFLTAFRGIRRDGHYRRRLDWALTRAIVDTQRL
;
A
#
# COMPACT_ATOMS: atom_id res chain seq x y z
N MET A 1 -4.98 14.54 -22.88
CA MET A 1 -4.72 13.41 -21.97
C MET A 1 -3.76 13.83 -20.84
N ASP A 2 -3.68 15.12 -20.45
CA ASP A 2 -2.52 15.63 -19.69
C ASP A 2 -2.77 16.64 -18.54
N GLU A 3 -4.00 16.93 -18.11
CA GLU A 3 -4.21 17.69 -16.83
C GLU A 3 -4.61 16.76 -15.67
N LYS A 4 -5.40 15.71 -15.92
CA LYS A 4 -5.89 14.77 -14.89
C LYS A 4 -4.78 13.95 -14.21
N ARG A 5 -3.69 13.65 -14.92
CA ARG A 5 -2.49 12.98 -14.36
C ARG A 5 -1.55 13.93 -13.62
N ALA A 6 -1.74 15.25 -13.76
CA ALA A 6 -0.98 16.25 -13.03
C ALA A 6 -1.58 16.52 -11.64
N SER A 7 -2.89 16.35 -11.45
CA SER A 7 -3.61 16.68 -10.21
C SER A 7 -3.86 15.52 -9.23
N GLY A 8 -3.53 14.28 -9.59
CA GLY A 8 -3.58 13.14 -8.65
C GLY A 8 -4.97 12.75 -8.12
N ARG A 9 -6.05 13.09 -8.83
CA ARG A 9 -7.45 12.84 -8.41
C ARG A 9 -7.94 11.48 -8.93
N TYR A 10 -8.58 10.66 -8.10
CA TYR A 10 -9.04 9.30 -8.43
C TYR A 10 -10.52 9.06 -7.98
N TYR A 11 -11.41 8.64 -8.90
CA TYR A 11 -12.82 8.28 -8.61
C TYR A 11 -12.96 6.88 -7.99
N THR A 12 -13.99 6.64 -7.15
CA THR A 12 -14.16 5.41 -6.34
C THR A 12 -15.46 4.65 -6.72
N ARG A 13 -15.43 3.34 -7.06
CA ARG A 13 -16.63 2.48 -7.27
C ARG A 13 -17.07 1.72 -6.03
N GLY A 14 -16.12 1.25 -5.23
CA GLY A 14 -16.40 0.69 -3.91
C GLY A 14 -16.51 1.81 -2.86
N ASN A 15 -16.93 1.50 -1.63
CA ASN A 15 -16.90 2.50 -0.56
C ASN A 15 -16.04 2.00 0.60
N PRO A 16 -14.79 2.47 0.76
CA PRO A 16 -13.92 2.02 1.84
C PRO A 16 -14.49 2.35 3.23
N PHE A 17 -15.40 3.32 3.31
CA PHE A 17 -16.03 3.73 4.56
C PHE A 17 -17.21 2.84 4.98
N GLN A 18 -17.66 1.90 4.14
CA GLN A 18 -18.62 0.86 4.54
C GLN A 18 -17.96 -0.32 5.26
N LEU A 19 -16.63 -0.37 5.29
CA LEU A 19 -15.90 -1.48 5.89
C LEU A 19 -16.02 -1.45 7.42
N GLU A 20 -16.26 -2.61 8.02
CA GLU A 20 -16.39 -2.80 9.47
C GLU A 20 -15.26 -2.16 10.30
N PRO A 21 -13.96 -2.31 9.95
CA PRO A 21 -12.90 -1.64 10.69
C PRO A 21 -13.00 -0.11 10.64
N PHE A 22 -13.45 0.47 9.52
CA PHE A 22 -13.71 1.91 9.45
C PHE A 22 -14.92 2.33 10.29
N GLN A 23 -16.00 1.55 10.26
CA GLN A 23 -17.21 1.82 11.07
C GLN A 23 -16.91 1.81 12.57
N THR A 24 -16.05 0.87 13.00
CA THR A 24 -15.54 0.81 14.38
C THR A 24 -14.72 2.04 14.73
N TRP A 25 -13.78 2.42 13.84
CA TRP A 25 -12.98 3.64 14.00
C TRP A 25 -13.82 4.92 14.03
N ALA A 26 -14.86 5.01 13.17
CA ALA A 26 -15.77 6.15 13.11
C ALA A 26 -16.52 6.32 14.43
N THR A 27 -17.07 5.23 14.98
CA THR A 27 -17.70 5.21 16.30
C THR A 27 -16.73 5.66 17.39
N ALA A 28 -15.51 5.11 17.43
CA ALA A 28 -14.50 5.44 18.43
C ALA A 28 -14.04 6.91 18.36
N SER A 29 -13.95 7.47 17.15
CA SER A 29 -13.63 8.88 16.92
C SER A 29 -14.79 9.85 17.23
N ASN A 30 -15.97 9.30 17.54
CA ASN A 30 -17.22 10.04 17.75
C ASN A 30 -17.56 10.92 16.53
N LEU A 31 -17.41 10.35 15.32
CA LEU A 31 -17.43 11.06 14.04
C LEU A 31 -18.63 12.01 13.88
N GLU A 32 -19.82 11.57 14.32
CA GLU A 32 -21.09 12.30 14.23
C GLU A 32 -21.08 13.66 14.93
N HIS A 33 -20.22 13.85 15.92
CA HIS A 33 -20.11 15.09 16.70
C HIS A 33 -18.90 15.96 16.32
N GLN A 34 -18.13 15.56 15.30
CA GLN A 34 -16.90 16.25 14.91
C GLN A 34 -17.09 17.10 13.66
N THR A 35 -16.38 18.23 13.62
CA THR A 35 -16.07 18.86 12.33
C THR A 35 -14.86 18.15 11.75
N ILE A 36 -15.02 17.54 10.57
CA ILE A 36 -14.00 16.72 9.93
C ILE A 36 -13.11 17.59 9.06
N LEU A 37 -11.80 17.44 9.20
CA LEU A 37 -10.84 18.08 8.31
C LEU A 37 -10.58 17.20 7.08
N GLU A 38 -10.72 17.79 5.89
CA GLU A 38 -10.17 17.24 4.64
C GLU A 38 -9.18 18.26 4.04
N PRO A 39 -7.85 18.08 4.29
CA PRO A 39 -6.83 19.08 3.97
C PRO A 39 -6.36 19.05 2.50
N PHE A 40 -6.87 18.12 1.69
CA PHE A 40 -6.55 17.94 0.28
C PHE A 40 -7.84 17.63 -0.50
N ALA A 41 -8.83 18.50 -0.36
CA ALA A 41 -10.24 18.20 -0.64
C ALA A 41 -10.58 17.92 -2.11
N GLY A 42 -9.79 18.43 -3.07
CA GLY A 42 -10.01 18.24 -4.49
C GLY A 42 -11.46 18.54 -4.91
N ALA A 43 -12.22 17.49 -5.22
CA ALA A 43 -13.62 17.56 -5.66
C ALA A 43 -14.66 17.18 -4.59
N LYS A 44 -14.24 17.03 -3.32
CA LYS A 44 -15.08 16.60 -2.17
C LYS A 44 -15.71 15.22 -2.36
N ASP A 45 -14.93 14.26 -2.84
CA ASP A 45 -15.43 12.89 -3.04
C ASP A 45 -15.57 12.12 -1.72
N ILE A 46 -14.69 12.38 -0.74
CA ILE A 46 -14.76 11.70 0.58
C ILE A 46 -16.10 11.97 1.30
N PRO A 47 -16.60 13.21 1.43
CA PRO A 47 -17.91 13.47 2.02
C PRO A 47 -19.04 12.68 1.36
N ARG A 48 -19.05 12.61 0.03
CA ARG A 48 -20.05 11.83 -0.71
C ARG A 48 -19.99 10.35 -0.37
N LEU A 49 -18.78 9.80 -0.20
CA LEU A 49 -18.59 8.41 0.19
C LEU A 49 -18.98 8.18 1.67
N ILE A 50 -18.71 9.12 2.57
CA ILE A 50 -19.16 9.07 3.97
C ILE A 50 -20.68 9.05 4.03
N ASP A 51 -21.36 9.95 3.30
CA ASP A 51 -22.82 9.98 3.21
C ASP A 51 -23.38 8.67 2.63
N ALA A 52 -22.77 8.15 1.55
CA ALA A 52 -23.15 6.87 0.95
C ALA A 52 -22.89 5.65 1.86
N ALA A 53 -22.00 5.78 2.83
CA ALA A 53 -21.78 4.80 3.89
C ALA A 53 -22.79 4.94 5.04
N ARG A 54 -23.76 5.87 4.93
CA ARG A 54 -24.76 6.21 5.96
C ARG A 54 -24.14 6.65 7.28
N LEU A 55 -22.96 7.27 7.20
CA LEU A 55 -22.29 7.88 8.33
C LEU A 55 -22.61 9.37 8.39
N GLN A 56 -22.61 9.92 9.59
CA GLN A 56 -22.84 11.33 9.84
C GLN A 56 -21.62 11.97 10.48
N CYS A 57 -21.46 13.27 10.25
CA CYS A 57 -20.53 14.13 10.96
C CYS A 57 -21.20 15.49 11.19
N ARG A 58 -20.72 16.28 12.14
CA ARG A 58 -21.30 17.58 12.45
C ARG A 58 -21.15 18.56 11.28
N ASP A 59 -19.93 18.62 10.72
CA ASP A 59 -19.61 19.51 9.61
C ASP A 59 -18.28 19.08 8.96
N TRP A 60 -17.93 19.71 7.84
CA TRP A 60 -16.65 19.56 7.16
C TRP A 60 -15.89 20.87 7.03
N ALA A 61 -14.57 20.81 7.19
CA ALA A 61 -13.65 21.88 6.83
C ALA A 61 -12.76 21.41 5.68
N PHE A 62 -12.89 22.08 4.54
CA PHE A 62 -12.20 21.71 3.30
C PHE A 62 -11.09 22.70 2.96
N PHE A 63 -9.92 22.16 2.65
CA PHE A 63 -8.78 22.93 2.17
C PHE A 63 -8.19 22.25 0.94
N ASP A 64 -7.68 23.06 0.02
CA ASP A 64 -6.93 22.57 -1.14
C ASP A 64 -6.01 23.69 -1.65
N ILE A 65 -4.88 23.32 -2.26
CA ILE A 65 -3.95 24.29 -2.85
C ILE A 65 -4.55 24.96 -4.09
N GLU A 66 -5.40 24.22 -4.83
CA GLU A 66 -6.11 24.67 -6.02
C GLU A 66 -7.59 24.25 -5.95
N PRO A 67 -8.43 24.99 -5.20
CA PRO A 67 -9.85 24.71 -5.03
C PRO A 67 -10.60 24.56 -6.36
N GLY A 68 -11.09 23.35 -6.65
CA GLY A 68 -11.90 23.08 -7.83
C GLY A 68 -13.41 23.23 -7.61
N THR A 69 -13.86 23.58 -6.39
CA THR A 69 -15.28 23.57 -6.00
C THR A 69 -15.54 24.61 -4.90
N LYS A 70 -16.76 25.18 -4.87
CA LYS A 70 -17.17 26.16 -3.85
C LYS A 70 -17.09 25.59 -2.42
N GLY A 71 -16.77 26.47 -1.46
CA GLY A 71 -16.67 26.11 -0.05
C GLY A 71 -15.44 25.25 0.27
N ILE A 72 -14.36 25.40 -0.50
CA ILE A 72 -13.01 24.90 -0.18
C ILE A 72 -12.14 26.13 0.02
N VAL A 73 -11.42 26.19 1.15
CA VAL A 73 -10.50 27.28 1.44
C VAL A 73 -9.19 27.02 0.68
N GLN A 74 -8.75 27.98 -0.13
CA GLN A 74 -7.45 27.90 -0.80
C GLN A 74 -6.32 27.96 0.22
N ARG A 75 -5.48 26.92 0.28
CA ARG A 75 -4.33 26.85 1.18
C ARG A 75 -3.33 25.79 0.72
N ASP A 76 -2.05 26.11 0.72
CA ASP A 76 -0.99 25.08 0.70
C ASP A 76 -0.92 24.43 2.08
N THR A 77 -1.66 23.33 2.25
CA THR A 77 -1.77 22.63 3.53
C THR A 77 -0.51 21.88 3.93
N LEU A 78 0.45 21.67 3.01
CA LEU A 78 1.75 21.12 3.36
C LEU A 78 2.70 22.17 3.96
N ALA A 79 2.48 23.45 3.64
CA ALA A 79 3.22 24.58 4.20
C ALA A 79 2.53 25.17 5.44
N ASP A 80 1.21 25.27 5.44
CA ASP A 80 0.39 25.80 6.53
C ASP A 80 -0.78 24.84 6.83
N PHE A 81 -0.55 23.85 7.70
CA PHE A 81 -1.55 22.83 8.00
C PHE A 81 -2.70 23.39 8.88
N PRO A 82 -3.98 23.17 8.53
CA PRO A 82 -5.12 23.60 9.32
C PRO A 82 -5.15 23.00 10.74
N ARG A 83 -5.45 23.83 11.75
CA ARG A 83 -5.43 23.43 13.17
C ARG A 83 -6.81 23.49 13.82
N GLY A 84 -6.94 22.85 14.98
CA GLY A 84 -8.18 22.86 15.79
C GLY A 84 -9.14 21.72 15.49
N PHE A 85 -8.73 20.75 14.68
CA PHE A 85 -9.55 19.59 14.29
C PHE A 85 -9.10 18.33 15.02
N LYS A 86 -10.07 17.58 15.57
CA LYS A 86 -9.79 16.29 16.21
C LYS A 86 -9.67 15.14 15.21
N VAL A 87 -10.47 15.20 14.14
CA VAL A 87 -10.58 14.14 13.13
C VAL A 87 -10.21 14.67 11.76
N CYS A 88 -9.33 13.93 11.07
CA CYS A 88 -8.98 14.15 9.68
C CYS A 88 -9.33 12.91 8.86
N ILE A 89 -10.04 13.07 7.74
CA ILE A 89 -10.26 12.01 6.76
C ILE A 89 -9.78 12.54 5.41
N THR A 90 -8.86 11.82 4.77
CA THR A 90 -8.17 12.39 3.62
C THR A 90 -7.66 11.37 2.61
N ASN A 91 -7.50 11.82 1.37
CA ASN A 91 -6.74 11.17 0.31
C ASN A 91 -5.56 12.09 -0.03
N PRO A 92 -4.42 11.97 0.67
CA PRO A 92 -3.30 12.88 0.51
C PRO A 92 -2.68 12.76 -0.89
N PRO A 93 -1.94 13.79 -1.36
CA PRO A 93 -1.33 13.76 -2.69
C PRO A 93 -0.20 12.73 -2.79
N TRP A 94 -0.15 11.97 -3.90
CA TRP A 94 0.86 10.94 -4.14
C TRP A 94 1.88 11.43 -5.16
N LEU A 95 3.13 11.60 -4.72
CA LEU A 95 4.23 12.00 -5.59
C LEU A 95 5.52 11.49 -4.98
N ALA A 96 6.09 10.44 -5.57
CA ALA A 96 7.41 9.99 -5.16
C ALA A 96 8.49 10.99 -5.60
N ARG A 97 9.47 11.28 -4.73
CA ARG A 97 10.56 12.23 -4.98
C ARG A 97 11.30 11.96 -6.29
N ASN A 98 11.64 10.70 -6.55
CA ASN A 98 12.29 10.30 -7.79
C ASN A 98 11.43 10.56 -9.04
N SER A 99 10.10 10.42 -8.92
CA SER A 99 9.15 10.74 -9.98
C SER A 99 9.08 12.25 -10.21
N ALA A 100 9.06 13.05 -9.14
CA ALA A 100 9.11 14.50 -9.20
C ALA A 100 10.38 15.00 -9.90
N THR A 101 11.56 14.54 -9.44
CA THR A 101 12.87 14.88 -10.03
C THR A 101 12.91 14.55 -11.51
N ARG A 102 12.50 13.34 -11.91
CA ARG A 102 12.49 12.92 -13.32
C ARG A 102 11.55 13.78 -14.18
N ARG A 103 10.48 14.31 -13.60
CA ARG A 103 9.48 15.14 -14.28
C ARG A 103 9.75 16.65 -14.15
N GLY A 104 10.80 17.06 -13.43
CA GLY A 104 11.07 18.46 -13.13
C GLY A 104 10.01 19.13 -12.27
N LEU A 105 9.26 18.36 -11.48
CA LEU A 105 8.22 18.90 -10.59
C LEU A 105 8.83 19.31 -9.25
N PRO A 106 8.30 20.36 -8.59
CA PRO A 106 8.72 20.73 -7.25
C PRO A 106 8.43 19.60 -6.27
N PHE A 107 9.32 19.42 -5.30
CA PHE A 107 9.16 18.49 -4.20
C PHE A 107 9.63 19.18 -2.92
N PRO A 108 8.87 19.16 -1.81
CA PRO A 108 9.25 19.90 -0.61
C PRO A 108 10.64 19.48 -0.09
N GLU A 109 11.53 20.45 0.09
CA GLU A 109 12.87 20.20 0.65
C GLU A 109 12.81 19.93 2.16
N ALA A 110 11.82 20.52 2.83
CA ALA A 110 11.60 20.37 4.27
C ALA A 110 11.29 18.92 4.70
N THR A 111 10.83 18.07 3.78
CA THR A 111 10.50 16.68 4.14
C THR A 111 11.65 15.73 3.89
N ARG A 112 11.87 14.84 4.87
CA ARG A 112 12.78 13.68 4.76
C ARG A 112 12.17 12.50 4.00
N TYR A 113 10.86 12.50 3.76
CA TYR A 113 10.19 11.36 3.14
C TYR A 113 10.46 11.28 1.64
N ASP A 114 10.40 10.07 1.11
CA ASP A 114 10.58 9.75 -0.32
C ASP A 114 9.28 9.93 -1.12
N ASP A 115 8.14 10.17 -0.47
CA ASP A 115 6.84 10.38 -1.10
C ASP A 115 6.03 11.43 -0.32
N LEU A 116 5.29 12.25 -1.06
CA LEU A 116 4.54 13.39 -0.53
C LEU A 116 3.44 12.98 0.45
N TYR A 117 2.78 11.83 0.22
CA TYR A 117 1.70 11.38 1.11
C TYR A 117 2.21 11.07 2.52
N LYS A 118 3.47 10.68 2.68
CA LYS A 118 4.08 10.42 3.99
C LYS A 118 4.30 11.71 4.76
N TYR A 119 4.68 12.77 4.05
CA TYR A 119 4.80 14.11 4.63
C TYR A 119 3.42 14.68 4.99
N ALA A 120 2.45 14.55 4.10
CA ALA A 120 1.06 14.91 4.39
C ALA A 120 0.53 14.19 5.64
N LEU A 121 0.80 12.88 5.74
CA LEU A 121 0.38 12.07 6.88
C LEU A 121 1.05 12.52 8.19
N GLU A 122 2.33 12.90 8.16
CA GLU A 122 3.01 13.50 9.32
C GLU A 122 2.30 14.77 9.79
N GLN A 123 1.90 15.64 8.87
CA GLN A 123 1.16 16.87 9.21
C GLN A 123 -0.22 16.54 9.81
N CYS A 124 -0.97 15.61 9.21
CA CYS A 124 -2.26 15.16 9.75
C CYS A 124 -2.12 14.59 11.17
N LEU A 125 -1.12 13.75 11.41
CA LEU A 125 -0.89 13.14 12.73
C LEU A 125 -0.37 14.16 13.75
N GLY A 126 0.41 15.15 13.33
CA GLY A 126 0.88 16.22 14.22
C GLY A 126 -0.24 17.15 14.71
N HIS A 127 -1.36 17.23 14.00
CA HIS A 127 -2.42 18.20 14.27
C HIS A 127 -3.81 17.60 14.57
N CYS A 128 -4.02 16.30 14.32
CA CYS A 128 -5.27 15.61 14.58
C CYS A 128 -5.06 14.34 15.42
N GLY A 129 -5.99 14.07 16.34
CA GLY A 129 -5.97 12.87 17.19
C GLY A 129 -6.42 11.61 16.44
N TRP A 130 -7.38 11.74 15.55
CA TRP A 130 -7.89 10.65 14.72
C TRP A 130 -7.60 10.98 13.25
N VAL A 131 -6.96 10.07 12.54
CA VAL A 131 -6.68 10.24 11.10
C VAL A 131 -7.09 8.98 10.34
N ALA A 132 -7.89 9.12 9.29
CA ALA A 132 -8.13 8.09 8.29
C ALA A 132 -7.56 8.55 6.95
N ALA A 133 -6.69 7.74 6.34
CA ALA A 133 -5.98 8.13 5.12
C ALA A 133 -6.04 7.04 4.05
N ILE A 134 -6.51 7.41 2.85
CA ILE A 134 -6.47 6.58 1.63
C ILE A 134 -5.08 6.72 1.01
N ILE A 135 -4.23 5.71 1.12
CA ILE A 135 -2.80 5.78 0.79
C ILE A 135 -2.34 4.55 0.01
N PRO A 136 -1.14 4.53 -0.61
CA PRO A 136 -0.65 3.35 -1.30
C PRO A 136 -0.55 2.13 -0.35
N GLU A 137 -0.97 0.94 -0.80
CA GLU A 137 -0.96 -0.28 0.03
C GLU A 137 0.45 -0.56 0.61
N ALA A 138 1.48 -0.23 -0.16
CA ALA A 138 2.88 -0.41 0.21
C ALA A 138 3.31 0.35 1.47
N PHE A 139 2.53 1.33 1.96
CA PHE A 139 2.80 2.06 3.20
C PHE A 139 3.01 1.14 4.40
N ILE A 140 2.25 0.03 4.48
CA ILE A 140 2.30 -0.89 5.64
C ILE A 140 3.70 -1.49 5.89
N ARG A 141 4.54 -1.51 4.85
CA ARG A 141 5.93 -1.99 4.90
C ARG A 141 6.94 -0.90 5.29
N SER A 142 6.53 0.36 5.37
CA SER A 142 7.44 1.48 5.65
C SER A 142 7.93 1.52 7.10
N GLY A 143 7.17 0.91 8.02
CA GLY A 143 7.45 0.99 9.46
C GLY A 143 7.21 2.38 10.06
N LEU A 144 6.60 3.29 9.31
CA LEU A 144 6.31 4.66 9.77
C LEU A 144 5.01 4.71 10.56
N PHE A 145 4.99 5.58 11.58
CA PHE A 145 3.78 5.94 12.35
C PHE A 145 3.06 4.76 13.00
N LEU A 146 3.76 3.64 13.22
CA LEU A 146 3.16 2.42 13.79
C LEU A 146 2.60 2.63 15.19
N GLU A 147 3.16 3.56 15.97
CA GLU A 147 2.72 3.88 17.32
C GLU A 147 1.26 4.32 17.37
N ARG A 148 0.74 4.94 16.30
CA ARG A 148 -0.66 5.41 16.24
C ARG A 148 -1.51 4.69 15.21
N LEU A 149 -0.92 3.84 14.38
CA LEU A 149 -1.63 3.09 13.34
C LEU A 149 -2.39 1.93 13.99
N HIS A 150 -3.70 2.08 14.21
CA HIS A 150 -4.51 1.06 14.87
C HIS A 150 -4.93 -0.04 13.90
N ASP A 151 -5.46 0.32 12.73
CA ASP A 151 -5.83 -0.62 11.67
C ASP A 151 -5.23 -0.21 10.33
N PHE A 152 -4.85 -1.21 9.54
CA PHE A 152 -4.53 -1.04 8.13
C PHE A 152 -5.36 -2.00 7.29
N ILE A 153 -6.07 -1.46 6.30
CA ILE A 153 -6.96 -2.21 5.44
C ILE A 153 -6.43 -2.18 4.01
N SER A 154 -5.96 -3.32 3.49
CA SER A 154 -5.70 -3.47 2.06
C SER A 154 -7.03 -3.46 1.31
N LEU A 155 -7.23 -2.45 0.45
CA LEU A 155 -8.44 -2.28 -0.34
C LEU A 155 -8.29 -3.07 -1.64
N VAL A 156 -8.79 -4.31 -1.63
CA VAL A 156 -8.70 -5.20 -2.79
C VAL A 156 -10.01 -5.19 -3.60
N PRO A 157 -9.93 -5.20 -4.94
CA PRO A 157 -11.08 -5.34 -5.81
C PRO A 157 -11.94 -6.52 -5.40
N GLN A 158 -13.25 -6.28 -5.27
CA GLN A 158 -14.20 -7.34 -4.99
C GLN A 158 -14.83 -7.80 -6.30
N ARG A 159 -15.06 -9.11 -6.42
CA ARG A 159 -15.90 -9.63 -7.50
C ARG A 159 -17.35 -9.41 -7.09
N GLU A 160 -18.05 -8.54 -7.80
CA GLU A 160 -19.50 -8.43 -7.65
C GLU A 160 -20.18 -9.57 -8.45
N GLY A 161 -21.12 -10.26 -7.82
CA GLY A 161 -22.00 -11.25 -8.47
C GLY A 161 -21.60 -12.73 -8.30
N LYS A 162 -22.62 -13.61 -8.20
CA LYS A 162 -22.47 -15.05 -8.39
C LYS A 162 -22.17 -15.31 -9.87
N ALA A 163 -21.07 -15.99 -10.17
CA ALA A 163 -20.79 -16.47 -11.51
C ALA A 163 -21.77 -17.60 -11.85
N GLU A 164 -22.89 -17.28 -12.49
CA GLU A 164 -23.84 -18.32 -12.93
C GLU A 164 -23.50 -18.91 -14.30
N LYS A 165 -22.53 -18.39 -15.06
CA LYS A 165 -22.07 -19.00 -16.33
C LYS A 165 -20.57 -18.81 -16.58
N GLU A 166 -19.89 -19.89 -17.00
CA GLU A 166 -18.43 -19.99 -17.16
C GLU A 166 -17.81 -19.08 -18.23
N ASN A 167 -18.60 -18.38 -19.05
CA ASN A 167 -18.10 -17.61 -20.21
C ASN A 167 -18.45 -16.10 -20.20
N GLN A 168 -18.89 -15.53 -19.07
CA GLN A 168 -19.02 -14.06 -18.97
C GLN A 168 -17.72 -13.43 -18.44
N LYS A 169 -17.26 -12.41 -19.16
CA LYS A 169 -16.17 -11.52 -18.75
C LYS A 169 -16.59 -10.88 -17.42
N ARG A 170 -16.00 -11.32 -16.31
CA ARG A 170 -16.31 -10.80 -14.97
C ARG A 170 -15.86 -9.34 -14.90
N ASP A 171 -16.81 -8.43 -14.74
CA ASP A 171 -16.47 -7.04 -14.42
C ASP A 171 -15.86 -7.01 -13.02
N THR A 172 -14.55 -6.81 -12.96
CA THR A 172 -13.84 -6.64 -11.70
C THR A 172 -14.05 -5.20 -11.26
N ALA A 173 -14.85 -5.00 -10.21
CA ALA A 173 -15.05 -3.68 -9.64
C ALA A 173 -13.80 -3.30 -8.82
N TYR A 174 -12.96 -2.45 -9.42
CA TYR A 174 -11.87 -1.79 -8.69
C TYR A 174 -12.47 -0.82 -7.68
N MET A 175 -11.90 -0.72 -6.48
CA MET A 175 -12.36 0.29 -5.53
C MET A 175 -12.15 1.70 -6.09
N PHE A 176 -11.10 1.93 -6.89
CA PHE A 176 -10.81 3.21 -7.54
C PHE A 176 -10.72 3.03 -9.06
N GLU A 177 -11.47 3.81 -9.84
CA GLU A 177 -11.57 3.70 -11.30
C GLU A 177 -10.28 4.11 -12.02
N ASP A 178 -9.55 5.05 -11.44
CA ASP A 178 -8.46 5.76 -12.11
C ASP A 178 -7.06 5.24 -11.73
N THR A 179 -6.98 4.19 -10.91
CA THR A 179 -5.70 3.61 -10.50
C THR A 179 -5.69 2.10 -10.47
N GLU A 180 -4.71 1.53 -11.16
CA GLU A 180 -4.32 0.13 -11.01
C GLU A 180 -3.31 -0.06 -9.87
N HIS A 181 -2.89 1.02 -9.20
CA HIS A 181 -2.01 0.95 -8.04
C HIS A 181 -2.81 0.44 -6.83
N PRO A 182 -2.28 -0.53 -6.09
CA PRO A 182 -2.94 -1.03 -4.89
C PRO A 182 -3.02 0.05 -3.80
N VAL A 183 -4.19 0.14 -3.17
CA VAL A 183 -4.54 1.18 -2.19
C VAL A 183 -4.84 0.53 -0.85
N GLY A 184 -4.54 1.23 0.24
CA GLY A 184 -4.94 0.88 1.58
C GLY A 184 -5.67 2.04 2.26
N LEU A 185 -6.49 1.71 3.25
CA LEU A 185 -7.04 2.67 4.22
C LEU A 185 -6.29 2.48 5.54
N ALA A 186 -5.56 3.51 5.96
CA ALA A 186 -4.83 3.53 7.23
C ALA A 186 -5.64 4.31 8.26
N LEU A 187 -5.90 3.68 9.40
CA LEU A 187 -6.73 4.20 10.48
C LEU A 187 -5.88 4.42 11.72
N PHE A 188 -5.71 5.69 12.07
CA PHE A 188 -4.89 6.13 13.19
C PHE A 188 -5.75 6.61 14.36
N ALA A 189 -5.33 6.26 15.56
CA ALA A 189 -5.95 6.66 16.82
C ALA A 189 -5.02 7.62 17.60
N PRO A 190 -5.54 8.39 18.58
CA PRO A 190 -4.72 9.31 19.37
C PRO A 190 -3.79 8.57 20.32
N ASP A 191 -4.28 7.45 20.87
CA ASP A 191 -3.54 6.66 21.84
C ASP A 191 -2.52 5.74 21.16
N ALA A 192 -1.40 5.51 21.85
CA ALA A 192 -0.40 4.57 21.39
C ALA A 192 -1.00 3.14 21.35
N THR A 193 -0.78 2.44 20.24
CA THR A 193 -1.14 1.03 20.12
C THR A 193 0.07 0.12 20.33
N SER A 194 -0.15 -1.04 20.94
CA SER A 194 0.88 -2.08 21.08
C SER A 194 1.10 -2.88 19.80
N ASP A 195 0.15 -2.83 18.86
CA ASP A 195 0.17 -3.61 17.63
C ASP A 195 -0.76 -3.00 16.55
N VAL A 196 -0.62 -3.44 15.31
CA VAL A 196 -1.48 -2.97 14.21
C VAL A 196 -2.37 -4.11 13.73
N ASN A 197 -3.68 -3.91 13.69
CA ASN A 197 -4.61 -4.85 13.09
C ASN A 197 -4.55 -4.78 11.56
N ILE A 198 -4.38 -5.93 10.92
CA ILE A 198 -4.26 -6.00 9.45
C ILE A 198 -5.52 -6.62 8.86
N TRP A 199 -6.07 -5.92 7.89
CA TRP A 199 -7.32 -6.28 7.23
C TRP A 199 -7.14 -6.35 5.72
N ARG A 200 -7.97 -7.15 5.07
CA ARG A 200 -8.21 -7.12 3.63
C ARG A 200 -9.70 -6.94 3.42
N ASN A 201 -10.11 -5.74 3.04
CA ASN A 201 -11.51 -5.31 3.13
C ASN A 201 -12.06 -5.62 4.55
N ASN A 202 -13.16 -6.37 4.68
CA ASN A 202 -13.72 -6.78 5.98
C ASN A 202 -13.07 -8.03 6.60
N ARG A 203 -12.09 -8.65 5.93
CA ARG A 203 -11.45 -9.86 6.46
C ARG A 203 -10.28 -9.48 7.35
N PHE A 204 -10.38 -9.78 8.64
CA PHE A 204 -9.24 -9.73 9.56
C PHE A 204 -8.20 -10.79 9.16
N LEU A 205 -6.94 -10.38 9.08
CA LEU A 205 -5.81 -11.26 8.73
C LEU A 205 -4.95 -11.62 9.95
N GLY A 206 -5.03 -10.85 11.02
CA GLY A 206 -4.16 -10.94 12.19
C GLY A 206 -3.49 -9.61 12.50
N THR A 207 -2.70 -9.58 13.55
CA THR A 207 -1.91 -8.41 13.94
C THR A 207 -0.56 -8.37 13.21
N MET A 208 0.02 -7.18 13.09
CA MET A 208 1.34 -6.96 12.49
C MET A 208 2.41 -7.82 13.16
N ARG A 209 2.42 -7.89 14.50
CA ARG A 209 3.35 -8.74 15.25
C ARG A 209 3.16 -10.22 14.97
N GLU A 210 1.92 -10.72 14.94
CA GLU A 210 1.63 -12.12 14.63
C GLU A 210 2.11 -12.49 13.24
N LEU A 211 1.77 -11.69 12.23
CA LEU A 211 2.16 -11.94 10.85
C LEU A 211 3.70 -11.88 10.70
N ARG A 212 4.38 -10.93 11.37
CA ARG A 212 5.85 -10.82 11.32
C ARG A 212 6.58 -12.02 11.88
N ARG A 213 6.00 -12.81 12.80
CA ARG A 213 6.63 -14.03 13.34
C ARG A 213 6.88 -15.10 12.28
N HIS A 214 6.19 -15.01 11.15
CA HIS A 214 6.38 -15.93 10.02
C HIS A 214 7.46 -15.46 9.04
N LEU A 215 8.07 -14.30 9.26
CA LEU A 215 9.19 -13.83 8.46
C LEU A 215 10.51 -14.40 8.98
N PRO A 216 11.46 -14.72 8.09
CA PRO A 216 12.83 -15.02 8.49
C PRO A 216 13.47 -13.79 9.14
N SER A 217 14.47 -14.03 9.99
CA SER A 217 15.27 -12.95 10.55
C SER A 217 15.98 -12.18 9.43
N PRO A 218 16.09 -10.84 9.52
CA PRO A 218 16.84 -10.06 8.54
C PRO A 218 18.27 -10.59 8.39
N SER A 219 18.68 -10.83 7.16
CA SER A 219 20.04 -11.26 6.85
C SER A 219 20.95 -10.06 6.60
N ALA A 220 22.13 -10.08 7.23
CA ALA A 220 23.24 -9.16 6.95
C ALA A 220 24.34 -9.80 6.08
N ASN A 221 24.11 -11.02 5.58
CA ASN A 221 25.09 -11.78 4.82
C ASN A 221 25.42 -11.05 3.52
N ARG A 222 26.64 -10.54 3.38
CA ARG A 222 27.09 -9.75 2.23
C ARG A 222 27.50 -10.60 1.04
N ASP A 223 27.71 -11.91 1.23
CA ASP A 223 28.13 -12.83 0.17
C ASP A 223 26.97 -13.19 -0.78
N ILE A 224 25.73 -12.82 -0.43
CA ILE A 224 24.57 -12.93 -1.33
C ILE A 224 24.56 -11.71 -2.26
N VAL A 225 24.89 -11.94 -3.53
CA VAL A 225 24.98 -10.88 -4.55
C VAL A 225 23.77 -10.93 -5.48
N PHE A 226 23.00 -9.85 -5.55
CA PHE A 226 21.84 -9.75 -6.45
C PHE A 226 22.25 -9.19 -7.80
N ASN A 227 21.52 -9.56 -8.85
CA ASN A 227 21.80 -9.14 -10.23
C ASN A 227 23.17 -9.60 -10.73
N ASP A 228 23.62 -10.77 -10.26
CA ASP A 228 24.85 -11.40 -10.71
C ASP A 228 24.58 -12.22 -11.99
N PRO A 229 25.10 -11.85 -13.17
CA PRO A 229 24.88 -12.60 -14.41
C PRO A 229 25.38 -14.05 -14.34
N SER A 230 26.38 -14.30 -13.49
CA SER A 230 26.98 -15.62 -13.21
C SER A 230 26.39 -16.30 -11.97
N GLY A 231 25.36 -15.71 -11.35
CA GLY A 231 24.75 -16.23 -10.14
C GLY A 231 24.20 -17.65 -10.31
N ASN A 232 24.35 -18.46 -9.27
CA ASN A 232 23.98 -19.88 -9.21
C ASN A 232 22.52 -20.12 -8.78
N LEU A 233 21.73 -19.06 -8.58
CA LEU A 233 20.32 -19.14 -8.19
C LEU A 233 19.48 -18.15 -9.01
N GLY A 234 18.44 -18.62 -9.72
CA GLY A 234 17.47 -17.76 -10.38
C GLY A 234 16.34 -17.31 -9.46
N LEU A 235 15.79 -16.12 -9.71
CA LEU A 235 14.61 -15.58 -9.03
C LEU A 235 13.67 -14.88 -10.02
N ILE A 236 12.41 -15.30 -10.02
CA ILE A 236 11.28 -14.54 -10.57
C ILE A 236 10.61 -13.82 -9.39
N ALA A 237 10.81 -12.50 -9.30
CA ALA A 237 10.47 -11.68 -8.13
C ALA A 237 9.10 -11.00 -8.21
N ILE A 238 8.38 -11.10 -9.33
CA ILE A 238 7.03 -10.52 -9.50
C ILE A 238 6.07 -11.60 -9.99
N ASP A 239 4.87 -11.63 -9.42
CA ASP A 239 3.79 -12.49 -9.92
C ASP A 239 3.48 -12.17 -11.39
N ASN A 240 3.11 -13.18 -12.18
CA ASN A 240 2.58 -13.00 -13.52
C ASN A 240 1.13 -12.48 -13.46
N THR A 241 0.47 -12.37 -14.61
CA THR A 241 -0.92 -11.86 -14.70
C THR A 241 -1.98 -12.94 -14.44
N VAL A 242 -1.58 -14.19 -14.20
CA VAL A 242 -2.49 -15.33 -14.05
C VAL A 242 -2.63 -15.72 -12.58
N SER A 243 -1.52 -15.95 -11.88
CA SER A 243 -1.49 -16.54 -10.54
C SER A 243 -0.28 -16.07 -9.71
N ALA A 244 -0.26 -16.47 -8.44
CA ALA A 244 0.92 -16.37 -7.59
C ALA A 244 2.09 -17.15 -8.22
N SER A 245 3.10 -16.45 -8.72
CA SER A 245 4.17 -17.07 -9.52
C SER A 245 5.59 -16.62 -9.16
N ILE A 246 5.76 -15.84 -8.10
CA ILE A 246 7.09 -15.57 -7.53
C ILE A 246 7.71 -16.91 -7.11
N ARG A 247 8.93 -17.19 -7.57
CA ARG A 247 9.66 -18.41 -7.24
C ARG A 247 11.16 -18.27 -7.45
N PHE A 248 11.91 -19.08 -6.73
CA PHE A 248 13.29 -19.42 -7.05
C PHE A 248 13.33 -20.48 -8.15
N CYS A 249 14.37 -20.47 -8.98
CA CYS A 249 14.52 -21.39 -10.10
C CYS A 249 15.99 -21.67 -10.41
N PRO A 250 16.29 -22.73 -11.19
CA PRO A 250 17.62 -22.95 -11.75
C PRO A 250 18.07 -21.74 -12.58
N PRO A 251 19.33 -21.29 -12.48
CA PRO A 251 19.82 -20.14 -13.23
C PRO A 251 19.77 -20.33 -14.75
N GLU A 252 19.74 -21.57 -15.24
CA GLU A 252 19.63 -21.97 -16.64
C GLU A 252 18.26 -21.61 -17.24
N GLU A 253 17.20 -21.56 -16.44
CA GLU A 253 15.89 -21.07 -16.89
C GLU A 253 15.96 -19.58 -17.32
N LEU A 254 16.95 -18.84 -16.80
CA LEU A 254 17.14 -17.42 -17.06
C LEU A 254 18.29 -17.14 -18.03
N LYS A 255 18.79 -18.16 -18.74
CA LYS A 255 19.94 -18.03 -19.66
C LYS A 255 19.73 -16.95 -20.75
N ASP A 256 18.50 -16.84 -21.26
CA ASP A 256 18.12 -15.91 -22.32
C ASP A 256 17.60 -14.57 -21.77
N TYR A 257 17.55 -14.42 -20.44
CA TYR A 257 17.09 -13.19 -19.80
C TYR A 257 18.28 -12.28 -19.46
N PRO A 258 18.38 -11.08 -20.04
CA PRO A 258 19.51 -10.19 -19.78
C PRO A 258 19.43 -9.63 -18.35
N ILE A 259 20.33 -10.07 -17.48
CA ILE A 259 20.43 -9.58 -16.10
C ILE A 259 20.99 -8.16 -16.12
N ARG A 260 20.15 -7.17 -15.76
CA ARG A 260 20.56 -5.76 -15.65
C ARG A 260 20.90 -5.42 -14.20
N VAL A 261 21.84 -4.48 -14.02
CA VAL A 261 22.32 -3.99 -12.70
C VAL A 261 21.19 -3.55 -11.77
N HIS A 262 20.06 -3.09 -12.33
CA HIS A 262 18.90 -2.60 -11.57
C HIS A 262 17.63 -3.46 -11.75
N CYS A 263 17.77 -4.73 -12.17
CA CYS A 263 16.60 -5.57 -12.39
C CYS A 263 15.92 -5.94 -11.06
N ARG A 264 14.63 -5.65 -10.93
CA ARG A 264 13.83 -5.95 -9.71
C ARG A 264 12.76 -7.00 -9.94
N SER A 265 12.70 -7.58 -11.14
CA SER A 265 11.60 -8.43 -11.58
C SER A 265 12.02 -9.88 -11.80
N ILE A 266 13.15 -10.08 -12.49
CA ILE A 266 13.72 -11.40 -12.79
C ILE A 266 15.23 -11.24 -12.70
N THR A 267 15.89 -12.06 -11.89
CA THR A 267 17.33 -11.89 -11.63
C THR A 267 18.01 -13.21 -11.32
N LYS A 268 19.34 -13.19 -11.37
CA LYS A 268 20.21 -14.23 -10.82
C LYS A 268 20.89 -13.71 -9.56
N ILE A 269 21.08 -14.60 -8.61
CA ILE A 269 21.66 -14.38 -7.30
C ILE A 269 22.90 -15.24 -7.20
N GLY A 270 24.04 -14.64 -6.89
CA GLY A 270 25.28 -15.34 -6.59
C GLY A 270 25.34 -15.64 -5.09
N VAL A 271 25.55 -16.91 -4.73
CA VAL A 271 25.86 -17.34 -3.37
C VAL A 271 27.01 -18.36 -3.37
N PRO A 272 27.88 -18.37 -2.34
CA PRO A 272 29.06 -19.26 -2.30
C PRO A 272 28.74 -20.71 -1.90
N TRP A 273 27.48 -21.08 -1.66
CA TRP A 273 27.06 -22.43 -1.27
C TRP A 273 26.13 -23.06 -2.30
N ARG A 274 25.89 -24.36 -2.16
CA ARG A 274 24.89 -25.09 -2.95
C ARG A 274 23.48 -24.73 -2.47
N VAL A 275 22.63 -24.30 -3.39
CA VAL A 275 21.24 -23.95 -3.10
C VAL A 275 20.32 -25.13 -3.35
N ASP A 276 19.39 -25.35 -2.43
CA ASP A 276 18.24 -26.23 -2.59
C ASP A 276 17.01 -25.37 -2.91
N ILE A 277 16.65 -25.34 -4.19
CA ILE A 277 15.58 -24.50 -4.72
C ILE A 277 14.22 -24.89 -4.15
N ASP A 278 13.99 -26.18 -3.87
CA ASP A 278 12.70 -26.68 -3.37
C ASP A 278 12.50 -26.24 -1.91
N ILE A 279 13.55 -26.26 -1.10
CA ILE A 279 13.53 -25.71 0.26
C ILE A 279 13.21 -24.20 0.24
N LEU A 280 13.88 -23.43 -0.62
CA LEU A 280 13.63 -21.99 -0.72
C LEU A 280 12.19 -21.68 -1.17
N ASN A 281 11.68 -22.41 -2.16
CA ASN A 281 10.31 -22.26 -2.63
C ASN A 281 9.28 -22.68 -1.58
N THR A 282 9.53 -23.76 -0.84
CA THR A 282 8.67 -24.19 0.29
C THR A 282 8.59 -23.10 1.37
N ARG A 283 9.73 -22.48 1.70
CA ARG A 283 9.78 -21.35 2.65
C ARG A 283 9.02 -20.13 2.12
N LEU A 284 9.23 -19.77 0.86
CA LEU A 284 8.51 -18.65 0.24
C LEU A 284 6.99 -18.90 0.28
N THR A 285 6.53 -20.08 -0.11
CA THR A 285 5.11 -20.46 -0.06
C THR A 285 4.57 -20.34 1.36
N THR A 286 5.28 -20.88 2.35
CA THR A 286 4.90 -20.77 3.77
C THR A 286 4.75 -19.31 4.20
N ILE A 287 5.71 -18.44 3.85
CA ILE A 287 5.65 -17.00 4.15
C ILE A 287 4.42 -16.38 3.51
N ARG A 288 4.19 -16.62 2.22
CA ARG A 288 3.06 -16.05 1.48
C ARG A 288 1.71 -16.46 2.08
N GLU A 289 1.55 -17.73 2.42
CA GLU A 289 0.34 -18.28 3.03
C GLU A 289 0.10 -17.70 4.42
N LYS A 290 1.11 -17.75 5.30
CA LYS A 290 0.98 -17.35 6.71
C LYS A 290 0.90 -15.84 6.90
N THR A 291 1.51 -15.07 6.01
CA THR A 291 1.48 -13.60 6.07
C THR A 291 0.43 -13.00 5.15
N HIS A 292 -0.30 -13.84 4.41
CA HIS A 292 -1.29 -13.42 3.41
C HIS A 292 -0.74 -12.40 2.40
N ASP A 293 0.53 -12.53 2.01
CA ASP A 293 1.26 -11.58 1.14
C ASP A 293 1.38 -10.13 1.67
N VAL A 294 1.07 -9.85 2.96
CA VAL A 294 1.12 -8.49 3.54
C VAL A 294 2.51 -7.86 3.43
N PHE A 295 3.56 -8.66 3.56
CA PHE A 295 4.95 -8.17 3.50
C PHE A 295 5.54 -8.16 2.09
N LEU A 296 4.81 -8.64 1.08
CA LEU A 296 5.20 -8.47 -0.31
C LEU A 296 4.65 -7.15 -0.83
N THR A 297 5.43 -6.46 -1.67
CA THR A 297 4.97 -5.19 -2.25
C THR A 297 3.82 -5.48 -3.20
N ALA A 298 2.65 -4.90 -2.95
CA ALA A 298 1.56 -4.90 -3.90
C ALA A 298 2.00 -4.19 -5.19
N PHE A 299 1.78 -4.84 -6.32
CA PHE A 299 2.22 -4.39 -7.64
C PHE A 299 1.01 -4.09 -8.52
N ARG A 300 1.22 -3.21 -9.50
CA ARG A 300 0.17 -2.79 -10.44
C ARG A 300 -0.41 -4.00 -11.19
N GLY A 301 -1.74 -4.01 -11.28
CA GLY A 301 -2.50 -4.98 -12.06
C GLY A 301 -3.03 -6.16 -11.25
N ILE A 302 -4.24 -6.60 -11.60
CA ILE A 302 -4.93 -7.75 -11.02
C ILE A 302 -4.56 -9.02 -11.78
N ARG A 303 -4.26 -10.08 -11.04
CA ARG A 303 -4.12 -11.44 -11.56
C ARG A 303 -5.49 -12.01 -11.92
N ARG A 304 -5.57 -12.95 -12.87
CA ARG A 304 -6.85 -13.59 -13.25
C ARG A 304 -7.60 -14.21 -12.07
N ASP A 305 -6.90 -14.63 -11.02
CA ASP A 305 -7.50 -15.14 -9.78
C ASP A 305 -8.18 -14.07 -8.90
N GLY A 306 -8.03 -12.79 -9.21
CA GLY A 306 -8.68 -11.66 -8.52
C GLY A 306 -7.80 -10.95 -7.49
N HIS A 307 -6.53 -11.36 -7.34
CA HIS A 307 -5.60 -10.71 -6.40
C HIS A 307 -4.69 -9.72 -7.12
N TYR A 308 -4.25 -8.68 -6.41
CA TYR A 308 -3.12 -7.88 -6.88
C TYR A 308 -1.88 -8.74 -7.06
N ARG A 309 -1.12 -8.45 -8.12
CA ARG A 309 0.23 -9.00 -8.29
C ARG A 309 1.08 -8.57 -7.12
N ARG A 310 1.99 -9.45 -6.68
CA ARG A 310 2.95 -9.13 -5.62
C ARG A 310 4.36 -9.05 -6.20
N ARG A 311 5.23 -8.32 -5.50
CA ARG A 311 6.68 -8.28 -5.74
C ARG A 311 7.42 -8.61 -4.45
N LEU A 312 8.33 -9.57 -4.55
CA LEU A 312 9.29 -9.89 -3.51
C LEU A 312 10.47 -8.91 -3.59
N ASP A 313 10.84 -8.31 -2.47
CA ASP A 313 12.01 -7.43 -2.40
C ASP A 313 13.29 -8.18 -2.02
N TRP A 314 14.43 -7.56 -2.28
CA TRP A 314 15.72 -8.17 -2.03
C TRP A 314 16.02 -8.40 -0.54
N ALA A 315 15.45 -7.63 0.37
CA ALA A 315 15.69 -7.81 1.79
C ALA A 315 15.06 -9.13 2.27
N LEU A 316 13.80 -9.36 1.91
CA LEU A 316 13.11 -10.60 2.21
C LEU A 316 13.70 -11.78 1.43
N THR A 317 14.05 -11.60 0.15
CA THR A 317 14.78 -12.64 -0.61
C THR A 317 16.07 -13.03 0.10
N ARG A 318 16.90 -12.06 0.51
CA ARG A 318 18.17 -12.33 1.18
C ARG A 318 17.96 -13.13 2.46
N ALA A 319 16.98 -12.75 3.27
CA ALA A 319 16.62 -13.46 4.49
C ALA A 319 16.17 -14.90 4.23
N ILE A 320 15.36 -15.14 3.18
CA ILE A 320 14.95 -16.50 2.79
C ILE A 320 16.16 -17.35 2.36
N VAL A 321 17.04 -16.79 1.54
CA VAL A 321 18.23 -17.49 1.01
C VAL A 321 19.23 -17.82 2.13
N ASP A 322 19.45 -16.89 3.05
CA ASP A 322 20.46 -17.05 4.12
C ASP A 322 20.06 -18.12 5.16
N THR A 323 18.76 -18.28 5.45
CA THR A 323 18.29 -19.34 6.37
C THR A 323 18.59 -20.76 5.89
N GLN A 324 19.08 -20.96 4.66
CA GLN A 324 19.51 -22.26 4.17
C GLN A 324 20.88 -22.69 4.75
N ARG A 325 21.60 -21.75 5.38
CA ARG A 325 22.90 -22.00 6.00
C ARG A 325 22.79 -22.51 7.45
N LEU A 326 21.64 -22.31 8.10
CA LEU A 326 21.34 -22.74 9.47
C LEU A 326 20.72 -24.14 9.46
#